data_AF-A0A1Q9K6W6-F1
#
_entry.id   AF-A0A1Q9K6W6-F1
#
_cell.length_a   1.000
_cell.length_b   1.000
_cell.length_c   1.000
_cell.angle_alpha   90.00
_cell.angle_beta   90.00
_cell.angle_gamma   90.00
#
_symmetry.space_group_name_H-M   'P 1'
#
loop_
_entity.id
_entity.type
_entity.pdbx_description
1 polymer ?
#
loop_
_entity_poly.entity_id
_entity_poly.type
_entity_poly.pdbx_seq_one_letter_code
_entity_poly.pdbx_strand_id
1 'polypeptide(L)'
;MSECKAYIAVPGKDQYEHQFGGDEWDMDACNICKGDIHQIITLDLEDPRLEDFRNPTAGRIPMVSCLNCSASWWRQGYVISNNRIEWDYQDVEEADVMTEEDRIPTPLPVIPVKLEEYNDSDIEQFWKDFGTKFLCKVGGNPIWAQEEVELKCPECGKPMKFVAMICGEKEEGTAHLMGEVPFGLGTCVYYYAVCTECGEITVDCQEKK
;
A
#
# COMPACT_ATOMS: atom_id res chain seq x y z
N MET A 1 -5.87 -26.59 3.11
CA MET A 1 -5.82 -25.12 3.13
C MET A 1 -5.56 -24.71 1.70
N SER A 2 -6.49 -24.01 1.04
CA SER A 2 -6.24 -23.46 -0.29
C SER A 2 -5.08 -22.47 -0.16
N GLU A 3 -4.06 -22.61 -1.00
CA GLU A 3 -2.97 -21.63 -1.07
C GLU A 3 -3.58 -20.28 -1.47
N CYS A 4 -3.39 -19.24 -0.65
CA CYS A 4 -3.73 -17.88 -1.05
C CYS A 4 -2.86 -17.52 -2.24
N LYS A 5 -3.47 -17.24 -3.38
CA LYS A 5 -2.75 -16.83 -4.58
C LYS A 5 -2.13 -15.45 -4.39
N ALA A 6 -0.94 -15.27 -4.95
CA ALA A 6 -0.28 -13.98 -5.05
C ALA A 6 -0.49 -13.38 -6.44
N TYR A 7 -0.54 -12.05 -6.48
CA TYR A 7 -0.67 -11.27 -7.69
C TYR A 7 0.32 -10.11 -7.67
N ILE A 8 0.62 -9.56 -8.85
CA ILE A 8 1.30 -8.28 -8.99
C ILE A 8 0.38 -7.28 -9.67
N ALA A 9 0.45 -6.03 -9.23
CA ALA A 9 -0.22 -4.90 -9.85
C ALA A 9 0.68 -4.28 -10.92
N VAL A 10 0.20 -4.28 -12.17
CA VAL A 10 0.92 -3.74 -13.32
C VAL A 10 0.02 -2.79 -14.11
N PRO A 11 0.55 -1.79 -14.83
CA PRO A 11 -0.26 -0.91 -15.66
C PRO A 11 -1.08 -1.68 -16.70
N GLY A 12 -2.35 -1.31 -16.81
CA GLY A 12 -3.26 -1.90 -17.79
C GLY A 12 -4.71 -1.87 -17.33
N LYS A 13 -5.61 -2.12 -18.26
CA LYS A 13 -7.02 -2.29 -17.94
C LYS A 13 -7.28 -3.71 -17.46
N ASP A 14 -8.05 -3.84 -16.41
CA ASP A 14 -8.65 -5.08 -15.93
C ASP A 14 -10.17 -5.03 -16.15
N GLN A 15 -10.86 -6.14 -15.85
CA GLN A 15 -12.32 -6.15 -15.76
C GLN A 15 -12.82 -5.34 -14.54
N TYR A 16 -11.97 -5.22 -13.52
CA TYR A 16 -12.23 -4.54 -12.25
C TYR A 16 -11.46 -3.22 -12.17
N GLU A 17 -11.97 -2.26 -11.41
CA GLU A 17 -11.45 -0.89 -11.40
C GLU A 17 -10.32 -0.69 -10.37
N HIS A 18 -9.22 -1.43 -10.56
CA HIS A 18 -7.98 -1.20 -9.81
C HIS A 18 -7.23 0.00 -10.38
N GLN A 19 -6.57 0.77 -9.52
CA GLN A 19 -5.79 1.92 -9.96
C GLN A 19 -4.58 2.19 -9.09
N PHE A 20 -3.58 2.81 -9.68
CA PHE A 20 -2.53 3.55 -8.99
C PHE A 20 -2.92 5.03 -8.95
N GLY A 21 -2.61 5.70 -7.84
CA GLY A 21 -2.90 7.11 -7.64
C GLY A 21 -4.39 7.44 -7.54
N GLY A 22 -4.69 8.74 -7.71
CA GLY A 22 -6.03 9.32 -7.60
C GLY A 22 -6.25 10.13 -6.33
N ASP A 23 -7.45 10.69 -6.25
CA ASP A 23 -7.95 11.58 -5.20
C ASP A 23 -9.42 11.24 -4.86
N GLU A 24 -9.82 9.98 -5.06
CA GLU A 24 -11.23 9.57 -4.97
C GLU A 24 -11.72 9.37 -3.53
N TRP A 25 -10.79 9.28 -2.58
CA TRP A 25 -11.08 9.15 -1.16
C TRP A 25 -10.97 10.50 -0.46
N ASP A 26 -11.98 10.84 0.33
CA ASP A 26 -11.89 11.94 1.28
C ASP A 26 -10.96 11.53 2.43
N MET A 27 -9.87 12.26 2.64
CA MET A 27 -8.85 11.91 3.64
C MET A 27 -8.52 13.10 4.52
N ASP A 28 -8.27 12.82 5.80
CA ASP A 28 -7.65 13.80 6.68
C ASP A 28 -6.21 14.11 6.24
N ALA A 29 -5.74 15.33 6.53
CA ALA A 29 -4.33 15.65 6.37
C ALA A 29 -3.46 14.82 7.31
N CYS A 30 -2.23 14.53 6.91
CA CYS A 30 -1.25 13.83 7.74
C CYS A 30 -1.11 14.50 9.10
N ASN A 31 -1.24 13.73 10.18
CA ASN A 31 -1.17 14.28 11.53
C ASN A 31 0.22 14.85 11.88
N ILE A 32 1.28 14.46 11.16
CA ILE A 32 2.65 14.96 11.38
C ILE A 32 2.94 16.19 10.53
N CYS A 33 3.00 16.05 9.20
CA CYS A 33 3.43 17.13 8.31
C CYS A 33 2.31 18.10 7.90
N LYS A 34 1.05 17.78 8.23
CA LYS A 34 -0.17 18.52 7.87
C LYS A 34 -0.42 18.63 6.36
N GLY A 35 0.30 17.86 5.54
CA GLY A 35 0.08 17.74 4.10
C GLY A 35 -0.87 16.60 3.74
N ASP A 36 -1.22 16.53 2.45
CA ASP A 36 -2.11 15.49 1.93
C ASP A 36 -1.44 14.11 1.94
N ILE A 37 -2.24 13.09 2.30
CA ILE A 37 -1.84 11.69 2.31
C ILE A 37 -1.90 11.12 0.88
N HIS A 38 -0.93 10.30 0.50
CA HIS A 38 -0.90 9.71 -0.84
C HIS A 38 -1.84 8.50 -0.92
N GLN A 39 -2.78 8.53 -1.87
CA GLN A 39 -3.40 7.34 -2.42
C GLN A 39 -2.40 6.65 -3.35
N ILE A 40 -1.88 5.49 -2.98
CA ILE A 40 -0.83 4.82 -3.77
C ILE A 40 -1.47 3.82 -4.73
N ILE A 41 -2.22 2.86 -4.20
CA ILE A 41 -2.99 1.89 -5.00
C ILE A 41 -4.39 1.81 -4.41
N THR A 42 -5.39 1.55 -5.24
CA THR A 42 -6.72 1.17 -4.78
C THR A 42 -7.16 -0.07 -5.51
N LEU A 43 -7.58 -1.06 -4.73
CA LEU A 43 -8.07 -2.33 -5.25
C LEU A 43 -9.59 -2.39 -5.16
N ASP A 44 -10.20 -2.87 -6.22
CA ASP A 44 -11.63 -3.13 -6.31
C ASP A 44 -12.00 -4.48 -5.67
N LEU A 45 -12.81 -4.47 -4.60
CA LEU A 45 -13.19 -5.68 -3.87
C LEU A 45 -14.38 -6.43 -4.50
N GLU A 46 -14.94 -5.91 -5.59
CA GLU A 46 -15.81 -6.70 -6.47
C GLU A 46 -15.02 -7.80 -7.19
N ASP A 47 -13.69 -7.63 -7.34
CA ASP A 47 -12.79 -8.64 -7.88
C ASP A 47 -12.77 -9.92 -7.03
N PRO A 48 -13.19 -11.08 -7.58
CA PRO A 48 -13.19 -12.36 -6.87
C PRO A 48 -11.81 -12.80 -6.40
N ARG A 49 -10.72 -12.31 -7.04
CA ARG A 49 -9.34 -12.58 -6.58
C ARG A 49 -9.08 -12.00 -5.19
N LEU A 50 -9.87 -11.03 -4.77
CA LEU A 50 -9.73 -10.26 -3.53
C LEU A 50 -10.86 -10.56 -2.53
N GLU A 51 -11.63 -11.64 -2.73
CA GLU A 51 -12.78 -11.98 -1.88
C GLU A 51 -12.43 -12.08 -0.40
N ASP A 52 -11.18 -12.49 -0.12
CA ASP A 52 -10.65 -12.61 1.23
C ASP A 52 -10.55 -11.27 1.96
N PHE A 53 -10.36 -10.16 1.24
CA PHE A 53 -10.15 -8.82 1.82
C PHE A 53 -11.43 -8.01 1.91
N ARG A 54 -12.58 -8.60 1.55
CA ARG A 54 -13.88 -7.92 1.60
C ARG A 54 -14.14 -7.39 2.99
N ASN A 55 -14.40 -6.09 3.04
CA ASN A 55 -14.74 -5.35 4.23
C ASN A 55 -16.21 -4.89 4.11
N PRO A 56 -17.05 -5.06 5.14
CA PRO A 56 -18.43 -4.57 5.12
C PRO A 56 -18.56 -3.04 4.94
N THR A 57 -17.53 -2.25 5.25
CA THR A 57 -17.60 -0.78 5.23
C THR A 57 -17.19 -0.13 3.91
N ALA A 58 -16.60 -0.88 2.97
CA ALA A 58 -16.08 -0.34 1.72
C ALA A 58 -16.04 -1.39 0.60
N GLY A 59 -16.44 -1.00 -0.62
CA GLY A 59 -16.35 -1.83 -1.83
C GLY A 59 -14.96 -1.82 -2.48
N ARG A 60 -14.04 -1.00 -1.98
CA ARG A 60 -12.68 -0.84 -2.49
C ARG A 60 -11.73 -0.67 -1.30
N ILE A 61 -10.46 -1.05 -1.47
CA ILE A 61 -9.44 -0.90 -0.44
C ILE A 61 -8.27 -0.03 -0.96
N PRO A 62 -8.09 1.18 -0.41
CA PRO A 62 -6.97 2.04 -0.71
C PRO A 62 -5.76 1.70 0.14
N MET A 63 -4.58 1.62 -0.49
CA MET A 63 -3.28 1.63 0.16
C MET A 63 -2.80 3.06 0.23
N VAL A 64 -2.78 3.61 1.44
CA VAL A 64 -2.44 5.01 1.69
C VAL A 64 -1.27 5.13 2.65
N SER A 65 -0.47 6.18 2.50
CA SER A 65 0.60 6.54 3.42
C SER A 65 1.03 7.98 3.15
N CYS A 66 1.44 8.72 4.19
CA CYS A 66 2.03 10.04 3.97
C CYS A 66 3.51 9.89 3.58
N LEU A 67 3.80 9.99 2.28
CA LEU A 67 5.17 9.80 1.78
C LEU A 67 6.05 11.05 1.85
N ASN A 68 5.50 12.19 2.31
CA ASN A 68 6.20 13.48 2.39
C ASN A 68 6.80 13.79 3.78
N CYS A 69 6.81 12.82 4.69
CA CYS A 69 7.54 12.90 5.95
C CYS A 69 8.05 11.53 6.40
N SER A 70 9.10 11.51 7.21
CA SER A 70 9.71 10.27 7.68
C SER A 70 8.82 9.48 8.65
N ALA A 71 7.71 10.05 9.13
CA ALA A 71 6.71 9.31 9.90
C ALA A 71 6.22 8.04 9.17
N SER A 72 6.30 8.04 7.85
CA SER A 72 5.99 6.87 7.02
C SER A 72 6.82 5.62 7.32
N TRP A 73 7.98 5.77 7.98
CA TRP A 73 8.85 4.67 8.39
C TRP A 73 8.37 3.97 9.66
N TRP A 74 7.40 4.55 10.36
CA TRP A 74 6.77 3.96 11.53
C TRP A 74 5.39 3.41 11.19
N ARG A 75 4.88 2.52 12.05
CA ARG A 75 3.56 1.93 11.90
C ARG A 75 2.47 3.01 11.92
N GLN A 76 1.51 2.85 11.02
CA GLN A 76 0.41 3.78 10.78
C GLN A 76 -0.92 3.01 10.79
N GLY A 77 -1.98 3.67 11.22
CA GLY A 77 -3.35 3.15 11.24
C GLY A 77 -4.32 4.08 10.56
N TYR A 78 -5.27 3.51 9.83
CA TYR A 78 -6.29 4.22 9.09
C TYR A 78 -7.60 3.44 9.10
N VAL A 79 -8.72 4.12 9.39
CA VAL A 79 -10.05 3.53 9.31
C VAL A 79 -10.71 3.90 7.99
N ILE A 80 -11.22 2.90 7.26
CA ILE A 80 -11.99 3.14 6.03
C ILE A 80 -13.48 3.00 6.29
N SER A 81 -14.24 4.02 5.90
CA SER A 81 -15.71 3.91 5.81
C SER A 81 -16.29 4.86 4.77
N ASN A 82 -17.25 4.39 3.97
CA ASN A 82 -18.06 5.25 3.07
C ASN A 82 -17.25 6.23 2.19
N ASN A 83 -16.22 5.76 1.49
CA ASN A 83 -15.31 6.58 0.66
C ASN A 83 -14.51 7.65 1.43
N ARG A 84 -14.39 7.50 2.75
CA ARG A 84 -13.56 8.33 3.61
C ARG A 84 -12.50 7.48 4.31
N ILE A 85 -11.32 8.06 4.48
CA ILE A 85 -10.21 7.49 5.24
C ILE A 85 -9.88 8.45 6.38
N GLU A 86 -9.97 7.93 7.60
CA GLU A 86 -9.65 8.68 8.82
C GLU A 86 -8.35 8.15 9.40
N TRP A 87 -7.48 9.05 9.85
CA TRP A 87 -6.29 8.66 10.59
C TRP A 87 -6.68 8.11 11.96
N ASP A 88 -6.08 6.99 12.37
CA ASP A 88 -6.33 6.37 13.67
C ASP A 88 -5.12 6.49 14.61
N TYR A 89 -3.96 5.99 14.18
CA TYR A 89 -2.74 6.04 14.99
C TYR A 89 -1.46 6.17 14.16
N GLN A 90 -0.38 6.54 14.85
CA GLN A 90 0.98 6.62 14.34
C GLN A 90 1.95 6.34 15.50
N ASP A 91 2.93 5.47 15.30
CA ASP A 91 3.90 5.08 16.35
C ASP A 91 4.99 6.13 16.60
N VAL A 92 4.83 7.33 16.05
CA VAL A 92 5.76 8.46 16.22
C VAL A 92 4.99 9.76 16.35
N GLU A 93 5.47 10.64 17.24
CA GLU A 93 4.85 11.96 17.49
C GLU A 93 5.46 13.08 16.64
N GLU A 94 6.74 12.93 16.25
CA GLU A 94 7.49 13.93 15.48
C GLU A 94 8.36 13.24 14.42
N ALA A 95 8.40 13.79 13.21
CA ALA A 95 9.21 13.27 12.13
C ALA A 95 9.68 14.39 11.20
N ASP A 96 10.74 14.11 10.45
CA ASP A 96 11.28 15.03 9.47
C ASP A 96 10.33 15.18 8.28
N VAL A 97 10.05 16.43 7.91
CA VAL A 97 9.21 16.75 6.74
C VAL A 97 10.11 16.98 5.54
N MET A 98 9.76 16.39 4.40
CA MET A 98 10.53 16.54 3.17
C MET A 98 10.49 17.99 2.66
N THR A 99 11.63 18.44 2.12
CA THR A 99 11.75 19.75 1.49
C THR A 99 10.84 19.84 0.26
N GLU A 100 10.45 21.04 -0.16
CA GLU A 100 9.57 21.19 -1.34
C GLU A 100 10.14 20.56 -2.61
N GLU A 101 11.46 20.53 -2.76
CA GLU A 101 12.15 19.94 -3.92
C GLU A 101 12.07 18.41 -3.94
N ASP A 102 11.99 17.78 -2.77
CA ASP A 102 11.98 16.31 -2.61
C ASP A 102 10.57 15.73 -2.44
N ARG A 103 9.52 16.58 -2.37
CA ARG A 103 8.15 16.13 -2.14
C ARG A 103 7.63 15.31 -3.31
N ILE A 104 7.06 14.16 -3.00
CA ILE A 104 6.25 13.37 -3.92
C ILE A 104 4.92 14.11 -4.11
N PRO A 105 4.48 14.35 -5.36
CA PRO A 105 3.24 15.08 -5.62
C PRO A 105 2.03 14.34 -5.07
N THR A 106 1.06 15.12 -4.61
CA THR A 106 -0.27 14.64 -4.22
C THR A 106 -1.32 15.48 -4.95
N PRO A 107 -2.30 14.87 -5.64
CA PRO A 107 -2.46 13.42 -5.84
C PRO A 107 -1.42 12.84 -6.80
N LEU A 108 -1.17 11.53 -6.66
CA LEU A 108 -0.48 10.74 -7.68
C LEU A 108 -1.41 10.58 -8.90
N PRO A 109 -0.89 10.49 -10.12
CA PRO A 109 -1.73 10.41 -11.30
C PRO A 109 -2.49 9.08 -11.36
N VAL A 110 -3.70 9.14 -11.90
CA VAL A 110 -4.57 7.97 -12.06
C VAL A 110 -4.07 7.10 -13.19
N ILE A 111 -3.68 5.87 -12.85
CA ILE A 111 -3.23 4.88 -13.83
C ILE A 111 -4.02 3.58 -13.60
N PRO A 112 -4.77 3.10 -14.61
CA PRO A 112 -5.44 1.80 -14.51
C PRO A 112 -4.43 0.69 -14.25
N VAL A 113 -4.77 -0.18 -13.30
CA VAL A 113 -3.97 -1.33 -12.90
C VAL A 113 -4.73 -2.61 -13.23
N LYS A 114 -4.00 -3.63 -13.66
CA LYS A 114 -4.48 -5.01 -13.71
C LYS A 114 -3.68 -5.88 -12.75
N LEU A 115 -4.35 -6.92 -12.25
CA LEU A 115 -3.70 -7.92 -11.41
C LEU A 115 -3.29 -9.13 -12.24
N GLU A 116 -2.03 -9.50 -12.19
CA GLU A 116 -1.50 -10.70 -12.85
C GLU A 116 -1.06 -11.71 -11.79
N GLU A 117 -1.42 -12.98 -11.97
CA GLU A 117 -1.00 -14.04 -11.04
C GLU A 117 0.53 -14.11 -11.02
N TYR A 118 1.09 -14.18 -9.81
CA TYR A 118 2.53 -14.17 -9.59
C TYR A 118 2.94 -15.35 -8.71
N ASN A 119 3.98 -16.05 -9.15
CA ASN A 119 4.59 -17.12 -8.37
C ASN A 119 5.79 -16.54 -7.60
N ASP A 120 5.62 -16.39 -6.29
CA ASP A 120 6.61 -15.85 -5.36
C ASP A 120 7.42 -16.94 -4.62
N SER A 121 7.41 -18.18 -5.13
CA SER A 121 8.16 -19.30 -4.54
C SER A 121 9.68 -19.11 -4.56
N ASP A 122 10.21 -18.32 -5.51
CA ASP A 122 11.61 -17.91 -5.54
C ASP A 122 11.76 -16.53 -4.90
N ILE A 123 12.06 -16.53 -3.59
CA ILE A 123 12.22 -15.32 -2.78
C ILE A 123 13.38 -14.44 -3.27
N GLU A 124 14.47 -15.05 -3.77
CA GLU A 124 15.61 -14.27 -4.27
C GLU A 124 15.24 -13.53 -5.56
N GLN A 125 14.54 -14.21 -6.48
CA GLN A 125 14.05 -13.58 -7.70
C GLN A 125 12.97 -12.54 -7.41
N PHE A 126 12.09 -12.80 -6.43
CA PHE A 126 11.10 -11.82 -5.98
C PHE A 126 11.76 -10.50 -5.60
N TRP A 127 12.78 -10.52 -4.73
CA TRP A 127 13.43 -9.27 -4.30
C TRP A 127 14.19 -8.55 -5.41
N LYS A 128 14.66 -9.27 -6.44
CA LYS A 128 15.26 -8.64 -7.64
C LYS A 128 14.22 -7.91 -8.50
N ASP A 129 13.01 -8.46 -8.59
CA ASP A 129 11.93 -7.93 -9.41
C ASP A 129 11.08 -6.88 -8.68
N PHE A 130 11.00 -6.96 -7.37
CA PHE A 130 10.16 -6.10 -6.55
C PHE A 130 10.79 -4.72 -6.36
N GLY A 131 10.08 -3.69 -6.83
CA GLY A 131 10.55 -2.31 -6.94
C GLY A 131 11.23 -1.99 -8.27
N THR A 132 11.41 -2.96 -9.18
CA THR A 132 12.12 -2.78 -10.47
C THR A 132 11.32 -3.27 -11.69
N LYS A 133 10.52 -4.33 -11.55
CA LYS A 133 9.61 -4.86 -12.58
C LYS A 133 8.15 -4.67 -12.22
N PHE A 134 7.84 -4.63 -10.93
CA PHE A 134 6.54 -4.30 -10.40
C PHE A 134 6.70 -3.63 -9.04
N LEU A 135 5.77 -2.76 -8.70
CA LEU A 135 5.84 -1.97 -7.46
C LEU A 135 5.02 -2.60 -6.33
N CYS A 136 4.03 -3.42 -6.68
CA CYS A 136 3.06 -3.91 -5.72
C CYS A 136 2.76 -5.40 -5.93
N LYS A 137 2.88 -6.14 -4.83
CA LYS A 137 2.40 -7.50 -4.68
C LYS A 137 1.09 -7.46 -3.89
N VAL A 138 0.09 -8.21 -4.33
CA VAL A 138 -1.22 -8.34 -3.69
C VAL A 138 -1.47 -9.80 -3.31
N GLY A 139 -1.94 -10.04 -2.09
CA GLY A 139 -2.24 -11.37 -1.59
C GLY A 139 -1.02 -12.28 -1.44
N GLY A 140 -1.29 -13.58 -1.34
CA GLY A 140 -0.31 -14.59 -0.92
C GLY A 140 0.20 -14.36 0.50
N ASN A 141 1.31 -15.02 0.83
CA ASN A 141 1.99 -14.75 2.11
C ASN A 141 2.87 -13.49 1.97
N PRO A 142 2.99 -12.67 3.04
CA PRO A 142 3.97 -11.59 3.07
C PRO A 142 5.39 -12.15 2.99
N ILE A 143 6.28 -11.44 2.29
CA ILE A 143 7.71 -11.73 2.24
C ILE A 143 8.42 -10.60 2.99
N TRP A 144 8.85 -10.87 4.22
CA TRP A 144 9.41 -9.83 5.09
C TRP A 144 10.81 -9.42 4.66
N ALA A 145 11.05 -8.12 4.55
CA ALA A 145 12.36 -7.54 4.25
C ALA A 145 13.30 -7.64 5.47
N GLN A 146 12.73 -7.52 6.66
CA GLN A 146 13.44 -7.59 7.93
C GLN A 146 12.81 -8.63 8.84
N GLU A 147 11.76 -8.28 9.57
CA GLU A 147 11.10 -9.15 10.55
C GLU A 147 9.61 -9.31 10.26
N GLU A 148 8.97 -10.31 10.88
CA GLU A 148 7.54 -10.51 10.71
C GLU A 148 6.76 -9.38 11.39
N VAL A 149 5.81 -8.77 10.66
CA VAL A 149 4.95 -7.71 11.20
C VAL A 149 3.78 -8.32 11.95
N GLU A 150 3.41 -7.72 13.08
CA GLU A 150 2.24 -8.14 13.85
C GLU A 150 0.92 -7.85 13.11
N LEU A 151 0.27 -8.90 12.62
CA LEU A 151 -1.02 -8.83 11.93
C LEU A 151 -2.20 -8.95 12.91
N LYS A 152 -2.26 -8.04 13.88
CA LYS A 152 -3.36 -7.95 14.85
C LYS A 152 -3.96 -6.55 14.85
N CYS A 153 -5.28 -6.47 14.75
CA CYS A 153 -5.99 -5.20 14.72
C CYS A 153 -5.90 -4.51 16.09
N PRO A 154 -5.42 -3.26 16.16
CA PRO A 154 -5.33 -2.53 17.43
C PRO A 154 -6.71 -2.25 18.04
N GLU A 155 -7.72 -2.01 17.19
CA GLU A 155 -9.09 -1.69 17.63
C GLU A 155 -9.84 -2.87 18.24
N CYS A 156 -9.92 -4.01 17.55
CA CYS A 156 -10.72 -5.16 18.00
C CYS A 156 -9.90 -6.36 18.48
N GLY A 157 -8.58 -6.33 18.34
CA GLY A 157 -7.68 -7.41 18.73
C GLY A 157 -7.77 -8.68 17.87
N LYS A 158 -8.58 -8.70 16.81
CA LYS A 158 -8.70 -9.85 15.89
C LYS A 158 -7.52 -9.89 14.90
N PRO A 159 -7.20 -11.06 14.32
CA PRO A 159 -6.20 -11.17 13.26
C PRO A 159 -6.57 -10.30 12.05
N MET A 160 -5.58 -9.62 11.49
CA MET A 160 -5.69 -8.89 10.23
C MET A 160 -5.25 -9.76 9.06
N LYS A 161 -5.77 -9.46 7.88
CA LYS A 161 -5.33 -10.10 6.64
C LYS A 161 -4.30 -9.23 5.96
N PHE A 162 -3.16 -9.82 5.62
CA PHE A 162 -2.19 -9.19 4.74
C PHE A 162 -2.81 -8.96 3.35
N VAL A 163 -2.75 -7.74 2.86
CA VAL A 163 -3.35 -7.32 1.59
C VAL A 163 -2.27 -7.17 0.53
N ALA A 164 -1.26 -6.35 0.81
CA ALA A 164 -0.29 -5.97 -0.20
C ALA A 164 1.06 -5.55 0.39
N MET A 165 2.10 -5.66 -0.44
CA MET A 165 3.38 -5.00 -0.24
C MET A 165 3.61 -3.99 -1.35
N ILE A 166 4.19 -2.83 -1.03
CA ILE A 166 4.57 -1.81 -2.01
C ILE A 166 6.04 -1.41 -1.79
N CYS A 167 6.81 -1.39 -2.87
CA CYS A 167 8.19 -0.92 -2.90
C CYS A 167 8.43 -0.14 -4.19
N GLY A 168 9.37 0.80 -4.16
CA GLY A 168 9.80 1.50 -5.36
C GLY A 168 11.20 2.05 -5.22
N GLU A 169 12.16 1.58 -6.02
CA GLU A 169 13.53 2.07 -5.96
C GLU A 169 13.68 3.54 -6.41
N LYS A 170 14.70 4.21 -5.86
CA LYS A 170 14.93 5.67 -5.91
C LYS A 170 15.47 6.19 -7.25
N GLU A 171 16.08 5.35 -8.06
CA GLU A 171 16.88 5.78 -9.22
C GLU A 171 16.14 5.56 -10.55
N GLU A 172 15.31 6.51 -11.00
CA GLU A 172 14.68 6.57 -12.34
C GLU A 172 13.87 5.32 -12.80
N GLY A 173 13.91 4.23 -12.02
CA GLY A 173 13.57 2.87 -12.38
C GLY A 173 12.18 2.44 -11.95
N THR A 174 11.43 3.32 -11.33
CA THR A 174 10.03 3.09 -10.92
C THR A 174 9.05 4.00 -11.62
N ALA A 175 9.51 5.17 -12.08
CA ALA A 175 8.72 6.10 -12.87
C ALA A 175 8.10 5.40 -14.09
N HIS A 176 8.85 4.53 -14.77
CA HIS A 176 8.34 3.77 -15.92
C HIS A 176 7.37 2.64 -15.56
N LEU A 177 7.36 2.18 -14.30
CA LEU A 177 6.49 1.08 -13.86
C LEU A 177 5.04 1.52 -13.67
N MET A 178 4.81 2.80 -13.41
CA MET A 178 3.48 3.42 -13.39
C MET A 178 3.54 4.74 -14.16
N GLY A 179 3.98 4.73 -15.41
CA GLY A 179 3.80 5.86 -16.36
C GLY A 179 4.47 7.20 -16.00
N GLU A 180 5.79 7.31 -16.17
CA GLU A 180 6.62 8.52 -15.95
C GLU A 180 6.22 9.37 -14.72
N VAL A 181 5.96 8.72 -13.59
CA VAL A 181 5.59 9.40 -12.34
C VAL A 181 6.82 9.64 -11.47
N PRO A 182 7.01 10.83 -10.89
CA PRO A 182 8.03 11.08 -9.87
C PRO A 182 7.61 10.42 -8.54
N PHE A 183 7.64 9.08 -8.51
CA PHE A 183 7.29 8.25 -7.36
C PHE A 183 8.46 7.31 -7.05
N GLY A 184 8.95 7.35 -5.82
CA GLY A 184 10.02 6.47 -5.36
C GLY A 184 10.01 6.36 -3.85
N LEU A 185 10.17 5.13 -3.35
CA LEU A 185 10.18 4.78 -1.93
C LEU A 185 11.60 4.44 -1.44
N GLY A 186 12.59 4.46 -2.32
CA GLY A 186 13.96 4.07 -2.01
C GLY A 186 14.04 2.59 -1.63
N THR A 187 14.59 2.30 -0.45
CA THR A 187 14.67 0.95 0.11
C THR A 187 13.44 0.60 0.95
N CYS A 188 12.47 1.51 1.13
CA CYS A 188 11.31 1.27 1.97
C CYS A 188 10.33 0.30 1.28
N VAL A 189 9.92 -0.71 2.05
CA VAL A 189 8.87 -1.66 1.71
C VAL A 189 7.72 -1.47 2.68
N TYR A 190 6.56 -1.11 2.15
CA TYR A 190 5.35 -0.91 2.91
C TYR A 190 4.51 -2.18 2.89
N TYR A 191 4.02 -2.60 4.04
CA TYR A 191 3.14 -3.76 4.22
C TYR A 191 1.77 -3.27 4.65
N TYR A 192 0.75 -3.68 3.92
CA TYR A 192 -0.64 -3.30 4.17
C TYR A 192 -1.39 -4.52 4.69
N ALA A 193 -2.05 -4.36 5.83
CA ALA A 193 -2.96 -5.34 6.38
C ALA A 193 -4.31 -4.71 6.70
N VAL A 194 -5.39 -5.47 6.53
CA VAL A 194 -6.76 -5.00 6.80
C VAL A 194 -7.46 -5.86 7.83
N CYS A 195 -8.20 -5.21 8.73
CA CYS A 195 -9.19 -5.86 9.57
C CYS A 195 -10.53 -5.90 8.82
N THR A 196 -10.96 -7.07 8.38
CA THR A 196 -12.24 -7.25 7.66
C THR A 196 -13.48 -7.06 8.54
N GLU A 197 -13.29 -6.80 9.83
CA GLU A 197 -14.36 -6.63 10.82
C GLU A 197 -14.59 -5.15 11.15
N CYS A 198 -13.51 -4.37 11.22
CA CYS A 198 -13.54 -2.95 11.62
C CYS A 198 -13.26 -1.99 10.47
N GLY A 199 -12.61 -2.47 9.40
CA GLY A 199 -12.12 -1.64 8.30
C GLY A 199 -10.83 -0.89 8.58
N GLU A 200 -10.14 -1.26 9.66
CA GLU A 200 -8.80 -0.76 9.99
C GLU A 200 -7.76 -1.25 8.98
N ILE A 201 -6.95 -0.34 8.46
CA ILE A 201 -5.74 -0.61 7.70
C ILE A 201 -4.54 -0.28 8.56
N THR A 202 -3.71 -1.28 8.78
CA THR A 202 -2.37 -1.09 9.31
C THR A 202 -1.38 -1.02 8.17
N VAL A 203 -0.51 -0.02 8.23
CA VAL A 203 0.66 0.13 7.36
C VAL A 203 1.92 -0.01 8.21
N ASP A 204 2.81 -0.90 7.81
CA ASP A 204 4.14 -1.06 8.40
C ASP A 204 5.21 -0.81 7.33
N CYS A 205 6.39 -0.35 7.74
CA CYS A 205 7.48 -0.02 6.83
C CYS A 205 8.78 -0.69 7.28
N GLN A 206 9.43 -1.38 6.36
CA GLN A 206 10.75 -1.99 6.58
C GLN A 206 11.70 -1.61 5.47
N GLU A 207 13.01 -1.71 5.73
CA GLU A 207 14.02 -1.48 4.71
C GLU A 207 14.46 -2.79 4.03
N LYS A 208 14.42 -2.80 2.70
CA LYS A 208 15.04 -3.81 1.83
C LYS A 208 16.57 -3.76 2.04
N LYS A 209 17.17 -4.92 2.30
CA LYS A 209 18.63 -5.08 2.50
C LYS A 209 19.39 -5.25 1.19
#